data_AF-A0A920CPW9-F1
#
_entry.id   AF-A0A920CPW9-F1
#
_cell.length_a   1.000
_cell.length_b   1.000
_cell.length_c   1.000
_cell.angle_alpha   90.00
_cell.angle_beta   90.00
_cell.angle_gamma   90.00
#
_symmetry.space_group_name_H-M   'P 1'
#
loop_
_entity.id
_entity.type
_entity.pdbx_description
1 polymer ?
#
loop_
_entity_poly.entity_id
_entity_poly.type
_entity_poly.pdbx_seq_one_letter_code
_entity_poly.pdbx_strand_id
1 'polypeptide(L)'
;MSRKKKKSIVIPHEHGGWAMISVPFLFGVMAGTAQWSHILLFIAWLGLYLASYPFLQALKRRNQRQHLLKWSGIYGVVALAALVYPLIRTPELFYFGIPFLLLLIVNIWHVKQKDERAIVNDLCAIIIFSLGGAASFLHGGGSFGQEMLAIVVLNFAYFMGTAFFVKTIFRERGNRRWESTARIYHVLILFIPWLLGMPWMTIPYVFPLIRTFLFTGKAMKPMKAGILEIVGSVQFLAISWIIYNFI
;
A
#
# COMPACT_ATOMS: atom_id res chain seq x y z
N MET A 1 -11.26 42.11 -4.61
CA MET A 1 -11.36 41.16 -5.74
C MET A 1 -10.85 39.79 -5.31
N SER A 2 -11.75 38.81 -5.23
CA SER A 2 -11.45 37.42 -4.83
C SER A 2 -10.49 36.76 -5.83
N ARG A 3 -9.29 36.40 -5.38
CA ARG A 3 -8.31 35.60 -6.14
C ARG A 3 -9.00 34.28 -6.52
N LYS A 4 -9.43 34.12 -7.78
CA LYS A 4 -9.91 32.83 -8.32
C LYS A 4 -8.81 31.80 -8.05
N LYS A 5 -8.98 30.95 -7.02
CA LYS A 5 -8.10 29.81 -6.78
C LYS A 5 -8.13 28.96 -8.05
N LYS A 6 -7.02 28.91 -8.79
CA LYS A 6 -6.81 27.97 -9.90
C LYS A 6 -7.28 26.60 -9.40
N LYS A 7 -8.27 26.00 -10.08
CA LYS A 7 -8.75 24.66 -9.74
C LYS A 7 -7.59 23.69 -9.98
N SER A 8 -6.86 23.36 -8.92
CA SER A 8 -5.69 22.50 -8.98
C SER A 8 -6.10 21.04 -9.17
N ILE A 9 -5.18 20.28 -9.77
CA ILE A 9 -5.22 18.81 -9.81
C ILE A 9 -5.32 18.29 -8.37
N VAL A 10 -6.05 17.18 -8.17
CA VAL A 10 -6.27 16.59 -6.83
C VAL A 10 -5.49 15.29 -6.72
N ILE A 11 -4.32 15.34 -6.07
CA ILE A 11 -3.46 14.18 -5.83
C ILE A 11 -3.27 13.90 -4.34
N PRO A 12 -3.06 12.64 -3.94
CA PRO A 12 -2.61 12.28 -2.59
C PRO A 12 -1.24 12.89 -2.27
N HIS A 13 -1.07 13.38 -1.05
CA HIS A 13 0.19 13.99 -0.58
C HIS A 13 1.02 13.06 0.30
N GLU A 14 0.47 11.91 0.68
CA GLU A 14 1.11 10.97 1.61
C GLU A 14 2.20 10.17 0.90
N HIS A 15 3.46 10.36 1.31
CA HIS A 15 4.61 9.65 0.72
C HIS A 15 4.50 8.13 0.90
N GLY A 16 3.99 7.66 2.05
CA GLY A 16 3.81 6.24 2.32
C GLY A 16 2.83 5.55 1.36
N GLY A 17 1.77 6.25 0.92
CA GLY A 17 0.82 5.70 -0.06
C GLY A 17 1.45 5.42 -1.42
N TRP A 18 2.43 6.24 -1.84
CA TRP A 18 3.19 6.02 -3.07
C TRP A 18 4.12 4.80 -2.99
N ALA A 19 4.69 4.52 -1.82
CA ALA A 19 5.44 3.27 -1.60
C ALA A 19 4.49 2.06 -1.59
N MET A 20 3.36 2.16 -0.89
CA MET A 20 2.38 1.07 -0.77
C MET A 20 1.70 0.71 -2.10
N ILE A 21 1.52 1.66 -3.03
CA ILE A 21 0.99 1.32 -4.35
C ILE A 21 2.03 0.66 -5.24
N SER A 22 3.30 1.06 -5.11
CA SER A 22 4.36 0.68 -6.06
C SER A 22 5.07 -0.60 -5.66
N VAL A 23 5.45 -0.74 -4.39
CA VAL A 23 6.29 -1.86 -3.93
C VAL A 23 5.58 -3.20 -3.99
N PRO A 24 4.35 -3.39 -3.47
CA PRO A 24 3.66 -4.67 -3.61
C PRO A 24 3.44 -5.03 -5.08
N PHE A 25 3.10 -4.06 -5.91
CA PHE A 25 2.91 -4.27 -7.35
C PHE A 25 4.20 -4.80 -7.99
N LEU A 26 5.33 -4.09 -7.79
CA LEU A 26 6.63 -4.52 -8.33
C LEU A 26 7.10 -5.85 -7.74
N PHE A 27 6.78 -6.13 -6.48
CA PHE A 27 7.00 -7.43 -5.85
C PHE A 27 6.23 -8.53 -6.59
N GLY A 28 4.98 -8.28 -6.97
CA GLY A 28 4.19 -9.20 -7.79
C GLY A 28 4.79 -9.41 -9.18
N VAL A 29 5.24 -8.33 -9.85
CA VAL A 29 5.92 -8.43 -11.15
C VAL A 29 7.16 -9.31 -11.08
N MET A 30 8.00 -9.14 -10.05
CA MET A 30 9.27 -9.88 -9.94
C MET A 30 9.08 -11.34 -9.52
N ALA A 31 8.02 -11.66 -8.77
CA ALA A 31 7.68 -13.04 -8.42
C ALA A 31 7.03 -13.79 -9.61
N GLY A 32 6.38 -13.06 -10.52
CA GLY A 32 5.83 -13.60 -11.75
C GLY A 32 6.75 -13.39 -12.96
N THR A 33 6.21 -13.59 -14.16
CA THR A 33 6.89 -13.27 -15.41
C THR A 33 6.60 -11.83 -15.82
N ALA A 34 7.63 -10.99 -15.84
CA ALA A 34 7.51 -9.61 -16.30
C ALA A 34 7.07 -9.55 -17.78
N GLN A 35 6.12 -8.66 -18.07
CA GLN A 35 5.60 -8.42 -19.41
C GLN A 35 5.16 -6.97 -19.56
N TRP A 36 5.20 -6.44 -20.79
CA TRP A 36 4.89 -5.03 -21.09
C TRP A 36 3.51 -4.60 -20.58
N SER A 37 2.54 -5.52 -20.58
CA SER A 37 1.16 -5.25 -20.19
C SER A 37 0.98 -4.99 -18.68
N HIS A 38 2.00 -5.28 -17.86
CA HIS A 38 2.06 -4.80 -16.47
C HIS A 38 2.07 -3.28 -16.38
N ILE A 39 2.54 -2.57 -17.42
CA ILE A 39 2.47 -1.11 -17.46
C ILE A 39 0.99 -0.66 -17.49
N LEU A 40 0.17 -1.30 -18.32
CA LEU A 40 -1.27 -1.02 -18.37
C LEU A 40 -1.96 -1.38 -17.06
N LEU A 41 -1.63 -2.53 -16.47
CA LEU A 41 -2.15 -2.92 -15.17
C LEU A 41 -1.73 -1.93 -14.06
N PHE A 42 -0.50 -1.43 -14.07
CA PHE A 42 -0.04 -0.42 -13.13
C PHE A 42 -0.75 0.92 -13.33
N ILE A 43 -1.00 1.34 -14.58
CA ILE A 43 -1.80 2.55 -14.86
C ILE A 43 -3.23 2.38 -14.33
N ALA A 44 -3.82 1.21 -14.51
CA ALA A 44 -5.13 0.90 -13.94
C ALA A 44 -5.13 1.00 -12.41
N TRP A 45 -4.16 0.35 -11.78
CA TRP A 45 -3.97 0.34 -10.33
C TRP A 45 -3.72 1.75 -9.75
N LEU A 46 -2.83 2.50 -10.39
CA LEU A 46 -2.54 3.89 -10.07
C LEU A 46 -3.77 4.79 -10.24
N GLY A 47 -4.52 4.61 -11.32
CA GLY A 47 -5.77 5.33 -11.55
C GLY A 47 -6.81 5.04 -10.47
N LEU A 48 -6.96 3.80 -10.02
CA LEU A 48 -7.85 3.44 -8.91
C LEU A 48 -7.43 4.10 -7.59
N TYR A 49 -6.14 4.08 -7.26
CA TYR A 49 -5.61 4.78 -6.09
C TYR A 49 -5.86 6.28 -6.18
N LEU A 50 -5.54 6.90 -7.32
CA LEU A 50 -5.77 8.33 -7.55
C LEU A 50 -7.26 8.68 -7.53
N ALA A 51 -8.15 7.80 -7.99
CA ALA A 51 -9.60 8.01 -7.94
C ALA A 51 -10.15 7.92 -6.51
N SER A 52 -9.61 7.01 -5.69
CA SER A 52 -10.07 6.77 -4.32
C SER A 52 -9.91 8.01 -3.42
N TYR A 53 -8.80 8.73 -3.53
CA TYR A 53 -8.51 9.90 -2.70
C TYR A 53 -9.52 11.06 -2.83
N PRO A 54 -9.77 11.62 -4.04
CA PRO A 54 -10.80 12.63 -4.22
C PRO A 54 -12.20 12.08 -3.93
N PHE A 55 -12.48 10.81 -4.23
CA PHE A 55 -13.76 10.18 -3.88
C PHE A 55 -14.01 10.21 -2.37
N LEU A 56 -13.08 9.69 -1.56
CA LEU A 56 -13.19 9.68 -0.11
C LEU A 56 -13.23 11.10 0.48
N GLN A 57 -12.51 12.06 -0.10
CA GLN A 57 -12.61 13.46 0.31
C GLN A 57 -13.97 14.08 -0.03
N ALA A 58 -14.59 13.69 -1.15
CA ALA A 58 -15.90 14.21 -1.58
C ALA A 58 -17.02 13.83 -0.60
N LEU A 59 -16.86 12.71 0.13
CA LEU A 59 -17.79 12.28 1.18
C LEU A 59 -17.82 13.25 2.37
N LYS A 60 -16.73 13.97 2.61
CA LYS A 60 -16.59 14.90 3.76
C LYS A 60 -16.71 16.37 3.36
N ARG A 61 -16.15 16.74 2.20
CA ARG A 61 -16.00 18.15 1.78
C ARG A 61 -17.14 18.58 0.85
N ARG A 62 -18.33 18.81 1.41
CA ARG A 62 -19.55 19.19 0.65
C ARG A 62 -19.32 20.35 -0.33
N ASN A 63 -18.62 21.41 0.09
CA ASN A 63 -18.40 22.60 -0.75
C ASN A 63 -17.48 22.35 -1.96
N GLN A 64 -16.66 21.30 -1.95
CA GLN A 64 -15.76 20.95 -3.06
C GLN A 64 -16.17 19.64 -3.74
N ARG A 65 -17.32 19.06 -3.36
CA ARG A 65 -17.75 17.71 -3.74
C ARG A 65 -17.77 17.52 -5.26
N GLN A 66 -18.32 18.46 -6.02
CA GLN A 66 -18.36 18.37 -7.48
C GLN A 66 -16.97 18.34 -8.12
N HIS A 67 -16.04 19.18 -7.65
CA HIS A 67 -14.66 19.20 -8.15
C HIS A 67 -13.92 17.89 -7.84
N LEU A 68 -14.12 17.36 -6.63
CA LEU A 68 -13.52 16.10 -6.20
C LEU A 68 -14.09 14.91 -6.98
N LEU A 69 -15.41 14.81 -7.12
CA LEU A 69 -16.04 13.75 -7.92
C LEU A 69 -15.65 13.81 -9.39
N LYS A 70 -15.45 15.01 -9.96
CA LYS A 70 -14.92 15.16 -11.31
C LYS A 70 -13.55 14.49 -11.46
N TRP A 71 -12.61 14.78 -10.55
CA TRP A 71 -11.28 14.17 -10.60
C TRP A 71 -11.31 12.67 -10.33
N SER A 72 -12.14 12.23 -9.37
CA SER A 72 -12.38 10.80 -9.14
C SER A 72 -12.88 10.10 -10.41
N GLY A 73 -13.83 10.69 -11.13
CA GLY A 73 -14.34 10.18 -12.40
C GLY A 73 -13.27 10.12 -13.49
N ILE A 74 -12.48 11.19 -13.66
CA ILE A 74 -11.38 11.21 -14.63
C ILE A 74 -10.37 10.08 -14.37
N TYR A 75 -9.90 9.96 -13.13
CA TYR A 75 -8.97 8.88 -12.76
C TYR A 75 -9.60 7.49 -12.90
N GLY A 76 -10.88 7.35 -12.56
CA GLY A 76 -11.63 6.11 -12.72
C GLY A 76 -11.77 5.69 -14.19
N VAL A 77 -12.05 6.63 -15.10
CA VAL A 77 -12.13 6.33 -16.55
C VAL A 77 -10.77 5.89 -17.09
N VAL A 78 -9.70 6.59 -16.72
CA VAL A 78 -8.33 6.19 -17.09
C VAL A 78 -8.01 4.80 -16.55
N ALA A 79 -8.39 4.52 -15.30
CA ALA A 79 -8.16 3.23 -14.68
C ALA A 79 -8.88 2.10 -15.43
N LEU A 80 -10.18 2.28 -15.69
CA LEU A 80 -10.99 1.29 -16.39
C LEU A 80 -10.49 1.05 -17.82
N ALA A 81 -10.14 2.11 -18.56
CA ALA A 81 -9.60 2.00 -19.90
C ALA A 81 -8.27 1.22 -19.93
N ALA A 82 -7.37 1.50 -18.99
CA ALA A 82 -6.10 0.79 -18.89
C ALA A 82 -6.27 -0.66 -18.42
N LEU A 83 -7.33 -0.97 -17.67
CA LEU A 83 -7.62 -2.30 -17.14
C LEU A 83 -8.19 -3.27 -18.19
N VAL A 84 -8.77 -2.76 -19.28
CA VAL A 84 -9.41 -3.58 -20.33
C VAL A 84 -8.46 -4.66 -20.87
N TYR A 85 -7.26 -4.27 -21.29
CA TYR A 85 -6.32 -5.22 -21.88
C TYR A 85 -5.83 -6.28 -20.85
N PRO A 86 -5.36 -5.91 -19.64
CA PRO A 86 -5.05 -6.88 -18.59
C PRO A 86 -6.19 -7.84 -18.29
N LEU A 87 -7.44 -7.37 -18.20
CA LEU A 87 -8.60 -8.23 -17.94
C LEU A 87 -8.89 -9.22 -19.08
N ILE A 88 -8.67 -8.83 -20.34
CA ILE A 88 -8.83 -9.76 -21.47
C ILE A 88 -7.75 -10.84 -21.43
N ARG A 89 -6.52 -10.50 -21.02
CA ARG A 89 -5.39 -11.44 -20.95
C ARG A 89 -5.45 -12.34 -19.73
N THR A 90 -5.97 -11.83 -18.62
CA THR A 90 -6.05 -12.51 -17.32
C THR A 90 -7.44 -12.25 -16.71
N PRO A 91 -8.51 -12.91 -17.20
CA PRO A 91 -9.88 -12.67 -16.72
C PRO A 91 -10.05 -12.90 -15.21
N GLU A 92 -9.22 -13.75 -14.61
CA GLU A 92 -9.20 -14.04 -13.18
C GLU A 92 -8.92 -12.80 -12.31
N LEU A 93 -8.39 -11.72 -12.90
CA LEU A 93 -8.25 -10.44 -12.21
C LEU A 93 -9.59 -9.90 -11.68
N PHE A 94 -10.73 -10.30 -12.26
CA PHE A 94 -12.06 -9.97 -11.74
C PHE A 94 -12.26 -10.41 -10.28
N TYR A 95 -11.64 -11.51 -9.85
CA TYR A 95 -11.79 -12.02 -8.49
C TYR A 95 -11.22 -11.07 -7.43
N PHE A 96 -10.25 -10.22 -7.76
CA PHE A 96 -9.73 -9.19 -6.84
C PHE A 96 -10.71 -8.03 -6.63
N GLY A 97 -11.68 -7.85 -7.53
CA GLY A 97 -12.69 -6.80 -7.41
C GLY A 97 -13.55 -6.94 -6.15
N ILE A 98 -13.92 -8.17 -5.79
CA ILE A 98 -14.75 -8.45 -4.61
C ILE A 98 -14.05 -8.03 -3.30
N PRO A 99 -12.87 -8.58 -2.93
CA PRO A 99 -12.18 -8.18 -1.71
C PRO A 99 -11.78 -6.70 -1.73
N PHE A 100 -11.42 -6.15 -2.88
CA PHE A 100 -11.16 -4.72 -3.03
C PHE A 100 -12.38 -3.88 -2.62
N LEU A 101 -13.56 -4.19 -3.14
CA LEU A 101 -14.80 -3.46 -2.82
C LEU A 101 -15.19 -3.61 -1.35
N LEU A 102 -15.08 -4.81 -0.77
CA LEU A 102 -15.39 -5.05 0.65
C LEU A 102 -14.49 -4.22 1.56
N LEU A 103 -13.17 -4.21 1.31
CA LEU A 103 -12.22 -3.42 2.09
C LEU A 103 -12.39 -1.91 1.86
N LEU A 104 -12.78 -1.50 0.65
CA LEU A 104 -13.09 -0.11 0.35
C LEU A 104 -14.35 0.36 1.09
N ILE A 105 -15.36 -0.49 1.26
CA ILE A 105 -16.55 -0.18 2.06
C ILE A 105 -16.17 0.12 3.51
N VAL A 106 -15.25 -0.65 4.10
CA VAL A 106 -14.73 -0.38 5.46
C VAL A 106 -14.04 0.98 5.51
N ASN A 107 -13.23 1.31 4.52
CA ASN A 107 -12.60 2.63 4.41
C ASN A 107 -13.64 3.77 4.32
N ILE A 108 -14.68 3.59 3.49
CA ILE A 108 -15.78 4.54 3.37
C ILE A 108 -16.52 4.71 4.69
N TRP A 109 -16.75 3.63 5.42
CA TRP A 109 -17.38 3.67 6.74
C TRP A 109 -16.55 4.51 7.72
N HIS A 110 -15.24 4.25 7.85
CA HIS A 110 -14.35 5.05 8.70
C HIS A 110 -14.31 6.53 8.31
N VAL A 111 -14.32 6.83 7.01
CA VAL A 111 -14.42 8.20 6.50
C VAL A 111 -15.71 8.89 6.94
N LYS A 112 -16.85 8.19 6.88
CA LYS A 112 -18.16 8.73 7.32
C LYS A 112 -18.20 8.95 8.84
N GLN A 113 -17.59 8.04 9.61
CA GLN A 113 -17.46 8.15 11.06
C GLN A 113 -16.40 9.17 11.51
N LYS A 114 -15.66 9.78 10.56
CA LYS A 114 -14.52 10.69 10.82
C LYS A 114 -13.38 10.02 11.61
N ASP A 115 -13.25 8.69 11.49
CA ASP A 115 -12.28 7.86 12.19
C ASP A 115 -11.30 7.19 11.21
N GLU A 116 -10.77 7.98 10.27
CA GLU A 116 -9.80 7.54 9.26
C GLU A 116 -8.44 7.13 9.85
N ARG A 117 -8.22 7.44 11.13
CA ARG A 117 -6.96 7.19 11.83
C ARG A 117 -6.99 5.86 12.57
N ALA A 118 -8.11 5.16 12.55
CA ALA A 118 -8.27 3.83 13.12
C ALA A 118 -7.27 2.86 12.53
N ILE A 119 -6.74 1.97 13.36
CA ILE A 119 -5.85 0.89 12.90
C ILE A 119 -6.55 -0.02 11.89
N VAL A 120 -7.85 -0.25 12.07
CA VAL A 120 -8.65 -1.11 11.18
C VAL A 120 -8.70 -0.51 9.78
N ASN A 121 -8.82 0.81 9.68
CA ASN A 121 -8.78 1.52 8.41
C ASN A 121 -7.42 1.35 7.71
N ASP A 122 -6.32 1.55 8.44
CA ASP A 122 -4.96 1.36 7.92
C ASP A 122 -4.74 -0.10 7.46
N LEU A 123 -5.20 -1.07 8.27
CA LEU A 123 -5.12 -2.50 7.97
C LEU A 123 -5.84 -2.82 6.66
N CYS A 124 -7.08 -2.36 6.47
CA CYS A 124 -7.83 -2.60 5.25
C CYS A 124 -7.15 -1.97 4.02
N ALA A 125 -6.61 -0.76 4.16
CA ALA A 125 -5.87 -0.10 3.08
C ALA A 125 -4.59 -0.86 2.70
N ILE A 126 -3.82 -1.36 3.69
CA ILE A 126 -2.59 -2.11 3.43
C ILE A 126 -2.90 -3.47 2.79
N ILE A 127 -4.00 -4.13 3.16
CA ILE A 127 -4.46 -5.35 2.47
C ILE A 127 -4.81 -5.03 1.02
N ILE A 128 -5.57 -3.96 0.75
CA ILE A 128 -5.86 -3.50 -0.62
C ILE A 128 -4.56 -3.34 -1.43
N PHE A 129 -3.56 -2.68 -0.84
CA PHE A 129 -2.26 -2.50 -1.49
C PHE A 129 -1.52 -3.81 -1.77
N SER A 130 -1.57 -4.74 -0.80
CA SER A 130 -0.95 -6.06 -0.93
C SER A 130 -1.65 -6.93 -1.99
N LEU A 131 -2.97 -6.79 -2.15
CA LEU A 131 -3.73 -7.42 -3.23
C LEU A 131 -3.33 -6.90 -4.62
N GLY A 132 -2.88 -5.64 -4.73
CA GLY A 132 -2.28 -5.12 -5.97
C GLY A 132 -1.04 -5.90 -6.40
N GLY A 133 -0.24 -6.37 -5.44
CA GLY A 133 0.89 -7.27 -5.70
C GLY A 133 0.44 -8.66 -6.16
N ALA A 134 -0.55 -9.25 -5.49
CA ALA A 134 -1.13 -10.53 -5.92
C ALA A 134 -1.73 -10.47 -7.33
N ALA A 135 -2.41 -9.38 -7.67
CA ALA A 135 -2.96 -9.15 -9.00
C ALA A 135 -1.86 -9.05 -10.06
N SER A 136 -0.77 -8.35 -9.76
CA SER A 136 0.38 -8.29 -10.64
C SER A 136 1.05 -9.65 -10.83
N PHE A 137 1.21 -10.43 -9.76
CA PHE A 137 1.76 -11.79 -9.83
C PHE A 137 0.91 -12.72 -10.70
N LEU A 138 -0.42 -12.72 -10.48
CA LEU A 138 -1.37 -13.50 -11.28
C LEU A 138 -1.28 -13.10 -12.76
N HIS A 139 -1.23 -11.80 -13.04
CA HIS A 139 -1.09 -11.30 -14.41
C HIS A 139 0.22 -11.76 -15.05
N GLY A 140 1.30 -11.88 -14.29
CA GLY A 140 2.58 -12.45 -14.72
C GLY A 140 2.60 -13.97 -14.89
N GLY A 141 1.46 -14.65 -14.93
CA GLY A 141 1.37 -16.12 -15.08
C GLY A 141 1.46 -16.89 -13.76
N GLY A 142 1.46 -16.20 -12.63
CA GLY A 142 1.29 -16.83 -11.32
C GLY A 142 -0.07 -17.52 -11.18
N SER A 143 -0.25 -18.30 -10.12
CA SER A 143 -1.51 -19.01 -9.83
C SER A 143 -2.04 -18.69 -8.44
N PHE A 144 -3.31 -18.97 -8.20
CA PHE A 144 -3.87 -18.93 -6.85
C PHE A 144 -3.25 -20.05 -6.01
N GLY A 145 -2.40 -19.69 -5.06
CA GLY A 145 -1.67 -20.67 -4.26
C GLY A 145 -0.80 -20.05 -3.18
N GLN A 146 0.10 -20.86 -2.62
CA GLN A 146 0.98 -20.47 -1.52
C GLN A 146 1.88 -19.29 -1.85
N GLU A 147 2.35 -19.19 -3.09
CA GLU A 147 3.21 -18.08 -3.53
C GLU A 147 2.45 -16.75 -3.56
N MET A 148 1.23 -16.73 -4.12
CA MET A 148 0.36 -15.55 -4.07
C MET A 148 0.08 -15.13 -2.62
N LEU A 149 -0.20 -16.09 -1.75
CA LEU A 149 -0.38 -15.83 -0.32
C LEU A 149 0.88 -15.22 0.29
N ALA A 150 2.06 -15.75 -0.02
CA ALA A 150 3.33 -15.22 0.47
C ALA A 150 3.52 -13.75 0.03
N ILE A 151 3.24 -13.41 -1.23
CA ILE A 151 3.33 -12.03 -1.73
C ILE A 151 2.43 -11.09 -0.91
N VAL A 152 1.18 -11.49 -0.67
CA VAL A 152 0.24 -10.69 0.14
C VAL A 152 0.73 -10.55 1.58
N VAL A 153 1.09 -11.66 2.23
CA VAL A 153 1.48 -11.71 3.64
C VAL A 153 2.77 -10.94 3.89
N LEU A 154 3.77 -11.08 3.02
CA LEU A 154 5.05 -10.39 3.15
C LEU A 154 4.89 -8.88 2.99
N ASN A 155 4.21 -8.43 1.92
CA ASN A 155 3.96 -7.00 1.73
C ASN A 155 3.10 -6.42 2.85
N PHE A 156 2.06 -7.14 3.28
CA PHE A 156 1.22 -6.74 4.41
C PHE A 156 2.05 -6.61 5.69
N ALA A 157 2.85 -7.62 6.03
CA ALA A 157 3.66 -7.63 7.24
C ALA A 157 4.63 -6.45 7.28
N TYR A 158 5.28 -6.16 6.15
CA TYR A 158 6.20 -5.04 5.98
C TYR A 158 5.50 -3.68 6.16
N PHE A 159 4.44 -3.42 5.40
CA PHE A 159 3.75 -2.12 5.42
C PHE A 159 2.93 -1.89 6.69
N MET A 160 2.41 -2.94 7.31
CA MET A 160 1.79 -2.81 8.63
C MET A 160 2.84 -2.47 9.71
N GLY A 161 4.05 -3.00 9.58
CA GLY A 161 5.19 -2.59 10.41
C GLY A 161 5.53 -1.10 10.24
N THR A 162 5.55 -0.59 9.01
CA THR A 162 5.76 0.85 8.78
C THR A 162 4.64 1.68 9.40
N ALA A 163 3.38 1.28 9.26
CA ALA A 163 2.25 1.97 9.88
C ALA A 163 2.35 2.02 11.41
N PHE A 164 2.71 0.91 12.08
CA PHE A 164 2.96 0.90 13.51
C PHE A 164 4.09 1.87 13.89
N PHE A 165 5.22 1.78 13.19
CA PHE A 165 6.36 2.66 13.45
C PHE A 165 5.98 4.15 13.33
N VAL A 166 5.33 4.54 12.24
CA VAL A 166 4.88 5.91 11.97
C VAL A 166 3.92 6.41 13.06
N LYS A 167 3.00 5.56 13.55
CA LYS A 167 2.14 5.93 14.69
C LYS A 167 2.96 6.27 15.93
N THR A 168 4.02 5.52 16.25
CA THR A 168 4.86 5.78 17.44
C THR A 168 5.69 7.07 17.40
N ILE A 169 5.97 7.64 16.23
CA ILE A 169 6.78 8.86 16.11
C ILE A 169 5.95 10.13 15.94
N PHE A 170 4.67 9.99 15.57
CA PHE A 170 3.75 11.11 15.36
C PHE A 170 2.59 11.12 16.34
N ARG A 171 1.61 10.23 16.18
CA ARG A 171 0.31 10.30 16.86
C ARG A 171 0.34 9.71 18.26
N GLU A 172 1.01 8.58 18.42
CA GLU A 172 1.10 7.81 19.65
C GLU A 172 2.47 7.98 20.32
N ARG A 173 3.10 9.14 20.08
CA ARG A 173 4.44 9.42 20.55
C ARG A 173 4.48 9.51 22.09
N GLY A 174 5.39 8.75 22.70
CA GLY A 174 5.52 8.64 24.14
C GLY A 174 4.53 7.66 24.79
N ASN A 175 3.63 7.05 24.01
CA ASN A 175 2.72 6.03 24.53
C ASN A 175 3.44 4.68 24.60
N ARG A 176 3.86 4.29 25.81
CA ARG A 176 4.62 3.05 26.07
C ARG A 176 3.96 1.79 25.51
N ARG A 177 2.62 1.72 25.49
CA ARG A 177 1.89 0.57 24.93
C ARG A 177 2.13 0.48 23.43
N TRP A 178 1.96 1.58 22.70
CA TRP A 178 2.23 1.62 21.26
C TRP A 178 3.69 1.39 20.90
N GLU A 179 4.61 1.92 21.70
CA GLU A 179 6.03 1.65 21.51
C GLU A 179 6.38 0.17 21.69
N SER A 180 5.85 -0.47 22.73
CA SER A 180 6.02 -1.90 22.98
C SER A 180 5.39 -2.73 21.87
N THR A 181 4.14 -2.43 21.47
CA THR A 181 3.46 -3.09 20.36
C THR A 181 4.27 -3.00 19.07
N ALA A 182 4.81 -1.82 18.72
CA ALA A 182 5.62 -1.67 17.52
C ALA A 182 6.91 -2.52 17.59
N ARG A 183 7.63 -2.53 18.71
CA ARG A 183 8.85 -3.34 18.87
C ARG A 183 8.54 -4.84 18.81
N ILE A 184 7.52 -5.30 19.55
CA ILE A 184 7.09 -6.71 19.55
C ILE A 184 6.68 -7.14 18.14
N TYR A 185 5.87 -6.33 17.46
CA TYR A 185 5.46 -6.59 16.09
C TYR A 185 6.68 -6.79 15.17
N HIS A 186 7.67 -5.88 15.23
CA HIS A 186 8.85 -5.99 14.36
C HIS A 186 9.75 -7.19 14.67
N VAL A 187 9.76 -7.68 15.91
CA VAL A 187 10.43 -8.95 16.25
C VAL A 187 9.65 -10.13 15.68
N LEU A 188 8.32 -10.13 15.84
CA LEU A 188 7.47 -11.24 15.40
C LEU A 188 7.43 -11.40 13.88
N ILE A 189 7.47 -10.31 13.11
CA ILE A 189 7.47 -10.40 11.64
C ILE A 189 8.71 -11.09 11.07
N LEU A 190 9.81 -11.22 11.82
CA LEU A 190 10.98 -11.97 11.37
C LEU A 190 10.70 -13.47 11.19
N PHE A 191 9.67 -14.00 11.87
CA PHE A 191 9.29 -15.41 11.77
C PHE A 191 8.33 -15.69 10.61
N ILE A 192 7.67 -14.66 10.06
CA ILE A 192 6.70 -14.82 8.98
C ILE A 192 7.33 -15.45 7.72
N PRO A 193 8.50 -15.00 7.23
CA PRO A 193 9.19 -15.66 6.11
C PRO A 193 9.48 -17.15 6.33
N TRP A 194 9.81 -17.55 7.56
CA TRP A 194 10.08 -18.95 7.91
C TRP A 194 8.82 -19.81 7.82
N LEU A 195 7.70 -19.30 8.32
CA LEU A 195 6.40 -19.99 8.25
C LEU A 195 5.92 -20.18 6.80
N LEU A 196 6.36 -19.32 5.89
CA LEU A 196 6.05 -19.40 4.46
C LEU A 196 7.02 -20.30 3.68
N GLY A 197 8.05 -20.86 4.32
CA GLY A 197 9.08 -21.66 3.65
C GLY A 197 10.16 -20.83 2.93
N MET A 198 10.25 -19.52 3.22
CA MET A 198 11.15 -18.57 2.57
C MET A 198 12.08 -17.90 3.60
N PRO A 199 12.94 -18.64 4.31
CA PRO A 199 13.71 -18.09 5.44
C PRO A 199 14.60 -16.90 5.05
N TRP A 200 15.14 -16.88 3.84
CA TRP A 200 15.96 -15.77 3.31
C TRP A 200 15.18 -14.46 3.23
N MET A 201 13.86 -14.50 3.05
CA MET A 201 12.98 -13.33 3.07
C MET A 201 12.88 -12.68 4.47
N THR A 202 13.61 -13.16 5.48
CA THR A 202 13.82 -12.45 6.76
C THR A 202 14.72 -11.23 6.59
N ILE A 203 15.70 -11.27 5.69
CA ILE A 203 16.70 -10.20 5.52
C ILE A 203 16.05 -8.83 5.21
N PRO A 204 15.04 -8.73 4.31
CA PRO A 204 14.31 -7.48 4.08
C PRO A 204 13.75 -6.80 5.34
N TYR A 205 13.44 -7.56 6.40
CA TYR A 205 12.83 -7.04 7.64
C TYR A 205 13.82 -6.56 8.69
N VAL A 206 15.12 -6.81 8.51
CA VAL A 206 16.17 -6.42 9.47
C VAL A 206 16.27 -4.90 9.59
N PHE A 207 16.23 -4.17 8.47
CA PHE A 207 16.27 -2.70 8.53
C PHE A 207 15.04 -2.11 9.23
N PRO A 208 13.78 -2.48 8.91
CA PRO A 208 12.60 -2.08 9.67
C PRO A 208 12.70 -2.37 11.17
N LEU A 209 13.25 -3.53 11.56
CA LEU A 209 13.49 -3.88 12.96
C LEU A 209 14.45 -2.89 13.61
N ILE A 210 15.68 -2.75 13.08
CA ILE A 210 16.70 -1.85 13.62
C ILE A 210 16.15 -0.43 13.74
N ARG A 211 15.52 0.05 12.67
CA ARG A 211 14.87 1.37 12.62
C ARG A 211 13.88 1.56 13.76
N THR A 212 13.01 0.59 13.99
CA THR A 212 11.98 0.66 15.04
C THR A 212 12.62 0.75 16.42
N PHE A 213 13.60 -0.10 16.73
CA PHE A 213 14.30 -0.03 18.01
C PHE A 213 15.05 1.30 18.22
N LEU A 214 15.62 1.87 17.15
CA LEU A 214 16.35 3.13 17.22
C LEU A 214 15.45 4.36 17.37
N PHE A 215 14.25 4.38 16.77
CA PHE A 215 13.48 5.61 16.58
C PHE A 215 12.07 5.62 17.18
N THR A 216 11.52 4.48 17.60
CA THR A 216 10.19 4.43 18.23
C THR A 216 10.11 5.35 19.45
N GLY A 217 9.04 6.16 19.53
CA GLY A 217 8.81 7.14 20.59
C GLY A 217 9.58 8.45 20.44
N LYS A 218 10.55 8.53 19.52
CA LYS A 218 11.37 9.74 19.32
C LYS A 218 10.62 10.76 18.46
N ALA A 219 10.81 12.04 18.78
CA ALA A 219 10.33 13.12 17.94
C ALA A 219 11.09 13.13 16.60
N MET A 220 10.36 13.17 15.49
CA MET A 220 10.94 13.15 14.14
C MET A 220 10.24 14.16 13.24
N LYS A 221 11.01 14.86 12.40
CA LYS A 221 10.45 15.74 11.36
C LYS A 221 9.77 14.89 10.28
N PRO A 222 8.60 15.29 9.74
CA PRO A 222 7.90 14.55 8.68
C PRO A 222 8.77 14.14 7.50
N MET A 223 9.64 15.05 7.03
CA MET A 223 10.57 14.77 5.94
C MET A 223 11.54 13.62 6.27
N LYS A 224 12.08 13.58 7.49
CA LYS A 224 13.00 12.52 7.92
C LYS A 224 12.29 11.17 8.00
N ALA A 225 11.05 11.15 8.51
CA ALA A 225 10.24 9.94 8.53
C ALA A 225 9.95 9.44 7.11
N GLY A 226 9.54 10.34 6.20
CA GLY A 226 9.30 10.00 4.79
C GLY A 226 10.53 9.43 4.09
N ILE A 227 11.71 10.04 4.26
CA ILE A 227 12.97 9.50 3.71
C ILE A 227 13.24 8.09 4.26
N LEU A 228 13.07 7.90 5.56
CA LEU A 228 13.30 6.61 6.21
C LEU A 228 12.33 5.51 5.73
N GLU A 229 11.10 5.89 5.40
CA GLU A 229 10.11 4.98 4.78
C GLU A 229 10.47 4.67 3.33
N ILE A 230 10.93 5.65 2.54
CA ILE A 230 11.37 5.43 1.16
C ILE A 230 12.59 4.51 1.15
N VAL A 231 13.61 4.81 1.95
CA VAL A 231 14.83 3.97 2.06
C VAL A 231 14.46 2.55 2.46
N GLY A 232 13.62 2.38 3.48
CA GLY A 232 13.17 1.05 3.90
C GLY A 232 12.43 0.32 2.78
N SER A 233 11.58 1.02 2.02
CA SER A 233 10.74 0.40 0.99
C SER A 233 11.57 -0.01 -0.23
N VAL A 234 12.56 0.81 -0.61
CA VAL A 234 13.54 0.48 -1.65
C VAL A 234 14.41 -0.68 -1.21
N GLN A 235 14.91 -0.67 0.03
CA GLN A 235 15.70 -1.77 0.58
C GLN A 235 14.89 -3.07 0.64
N PHE A 236 13.64 -3.03 1.11
CA PHE A 236 12.76 -4.18 1.14
C PHE A 236 12.59 -4.77 -0.26
N LEU A 237 12.25 -3.96 -1.25
CA LEU A 237 12.07 -4.41 -2.63
C LEU A 237 13.36 -4.94 -3.25
N ALA A 238 14.48 -4.24 -3.09
CA ALA A 238 15.76 -4.62 -3.69
C ALA A 238 16.30 -5.94 -3.12
N ILE A 239 16.26 -6.13 -1.80
CA ILE A 239 16.70 -7.38 -1.19
C ILE A 239 15.75 -8.53 -1.57
N SER A 240 14.43 -8.27 -1.57
CA SER A 240 13.45 -9.28 -2.00
C SER A 240 13.68 -9.71 -3.46
N TRP A 241 14.00 -8.76 -4.34
CA TRP A 241 14.35 -9.03 -5.73
C TRP A 241 15.59 -9.92 -5.84
N ILE A 242 16.65 -9.63 -5.07
CA ILE A 242 17.86 -10.46 -5.05
C ILE A 242 17.53 -11.89 -4.61
N ILE A 243 16.74 -12.04 -3.53
CA ILE A 243 16.38 -13.37 -3.03
C ILE A 243 15.58 -14.15 -4.08
N TYR A 244 14.55 -13.56 -4.68
CA TYR A 244 13.72 -14.23 -5.68
C TYR A 244 14.46 -14.64 -6.96
N ASN A 245 15.54 -13.95 -7.32
CA ASN A 245 16.24 -14.18 -8.59
C ASN A 245 17.54 -15.00 -8.44
N PHE A 246 18.12 -15.08 -7.24
CA PHE A 246 19.46 -15.63 -7.05
C PHE A 246 19.59 -16.66 -5.92
N ILE A 247 18.53 -16.91 -5.14
CA ILE A 247 18.56 -17.83 -3.99
C ILE A 247 17.37 -18.79 -4.06
#